data_AF-X0BQ41-F1
#
_entry.id   AF-X0BQ41-F1
#
_cell.length_a   1.000
_cell.length_b   1.000
_cell.length_c   1.000
_cell.angle_alpha   90.00
_cell.angle_beta   90.00
_cell.angle_gamma   90.00
#
_symmetry.space_group_name_H-M   'P 1'
#
loop_
_entity.id
_entity.type
_entity.pdbx_description
1 polymer ?
#
loop_
_entity_poly.entity_id
_entity_poly.type
_entity_poly.pdbx_seq_one_letter_code
_entity_poly.pdbx_strand_id
1 'polypeptide(L)'
;MLLIPRQHAGPVGRAFEPELNRPSYSHQKFASSCPTWLPKVLQTTKLSPLERLPNDVQRLIFSNLDYQSLIFLSMVNRHFHRTVDPQRMATLRDKFELVMRAAKDFPQHWASEKKKDQRPGNLECYWCFRVRSPQHFDVLQANTAYFDPQGRLVSEQEAGPQDRLVPLRRFCIGCGVKAGLHAPSDCIVTRTGQDLWVCRCRRVWQKPNCLQCPDCSSSCPLRPKKRWCGCDYSSARPQHCVLLH
;
A
#
# COMPACT_ATOMS: atom_id res chain seq x y z
N MET A 1 -31.85 -25.18 -5.80
CA MET A 1 -31.59 -24.24 -6.91
C MET A 1 -30.19 -23.64 -6.71
N LEU A 2 -29.36 -23.66 -7.75
CA LEU A 2 -27.96 -23.21 -7.68
C LEU A 2 -27.87 -21.73 -8.05
N LEU A 3 -27.45 -20.88 -7.12
CA LEU A 3 -27.06 -19.50 -7.43
C LEU A 3 -25.54 -19.43 -7.58
N ILE A 4 -25.09 -19.35 -8.83
CA ILE A 4 -23.68 -19.18 -9.21
C ILE A 4 -23.21 -17.79 -8.75
N PRO A 5 -22.15 -17.67 -7.93
CA PRO A 5 -21.57 -16.37 -7.63
C PRO A 5 -20.99 -15.75 -8.90
N ARG A 6 -21.51 -14.57 -9.29
CA ARG A 6 -20.96 -13.79 -10.41
C ARG A 6 -19.49 -13.50 -10.15
N GLN A 7 -18.62 -13.91 -11.08
CA GLN A 7 -17.22 -13.49 -11.08
C GLN A 7 -17.13 -12.00 -11.38
N HIS A 8 -17.12 -11.18 -10.33
CA HIS A 8 -16.72 -9.79 -10.44
C HIS A 8 -15.19 -9.71 -10.38
N ALA A 9 -14.58 -9.67 -11.57
CA ALA A 9 -13.24 -9.13 -11.72
C ALA A 9 -13.25 -7.68 -11.19
N GLY A 10 -12.81 -7.49 -9.95
CA GLY A 10 -12.80 -6.18 -9.32
C GLY A 10 -11.86 -5.24 -10.06
N PRO A 11 -12.30 -4.05 -10.51
CA PRO A 11 -11.39 -3.07 -11.07
C PRO A 11 -10.38 -2.66 -10.00
N VAL A 12 -9.10 -2.67 -10.36
CA VAL A 12 -8.01 -2.25 -9.47
C VAL A 12 -8.20 -0.77 -9.14
N GLY A 13 -8.73 -0.50 -7.94
CA GLY A 13 -8.94 0.85 -7.44
C GLY A 13 -7.61 1.58 -7.25
N ARG A 14 -7.20 2.36 -8.25
CA ARG A 14 -6.12 3.34 -8.12
C ARG A 14 -6.54 4.42 -7.13
N ALA A 15 -5.94 4.37 -5.95
CA ALA A 15 -5.96 5.46 -4.98
C ALA A 15 -4.52 5.70 -4.52
N PHE A 16 -3.96 6.85 -4.91
CA PHE A 16 -2.60 7.34 -4.63
C PHE A 16 -1.45 6.57 -5.31
N GLU A 17 -1.32 6.80 -6.61
CA GLU A 17 -0.04 6.81 -7.33
C GLU A 17 0.46 8.26 -7.38
N PRO A 18 1.75 8.57 -7.14
CA PRO A 18 2.38 9.78 -7.68
C PRO A 18 2.50 9.63 -9.20
N GLU A 19 2.03 10.60 -9.97
CA GLU A 19 2.01 10.51 -11.44
C GLU A 19 3.43 10.36 -12.03
N LEU A 20 3.71 9.22 -12.67
CA LEU A 20 4.76 9.14 -13.69
C LEU A 20 4.18 9.48 -15.06
N ASN A 21 4.81 10.45 -15.73
CA ASN A 21 4.72 10.78 -17.16
C ASN A 21 3.33 10.88 -17.80
N ARG A 22 2.92 12.13 -18.07
CA ARG A 22 1.82 12.46 -18.98
C ARG A 22 2.38 13.29 -20.15
N PRO A 23 2.32 12.82 -21.41
CA PRO A 23 2.72 13.62 -22.56
C PRO A 23 1.77 14.80 -22.74
N SER A 24 2.33 15.98 -22.99
CA SER A 24 1.58 17.20 -23.28
C SER A 24 1.01 17.16 -24.71
N TYR A 25 -0.31 16.97 -24.84
CA TYR A 25 -1.03 17.18 -26.10
C TYR A 25 -1.57 18.61 -26.18
N SER A 26 -1.42 19.21 -27.36
CA SER A 26 -1.79 20.61 -27.64
C SER A 26 -3.30 20.80 -27.74
N HIS A 27 -3.79 21.92 -27.19
CA HIS A 27 -5.17 22.35 -27.37
C HIS A 27 -5.42 22.81 -28.81
N GLN A 28 -6.26 22.10 -29.56
CA GLN A 28 -6.97 22.68 -30.70
C GLN A 28 -8.37 23.13 -30.27
N LYS A 29 -8.72 24.37 -30.64
CA LYS A 29 -10.03 24.96 -30.40
C LYS A 29 -10.98 24.55 -31.52
N PHE A 30 -12.12 23.96 -31.18
CA PHE A 30 -13.31 23.99 -32.04
C PHE A 30 -14.48 24.55 -31.23
N ALA A 31 -15.16 25.52 -31.82
CA ALA A 31 -16.32 26.20 -31.26
C ALA A 31 -17.54 25.96 -32.14
N SER A 32 -18.73 26.22 -31.58
CA SER A 32 -20.07 25.99 -32.15
C SER A 32 -20.44 24.51 -32.38
N SER A 33 -21.68 24.07 -32.14
CA SER A 33 -22.89 24.75 -31.67
C SER A 33 -23.68 23.83 -30.73
N CYS A 34 -24.41 24.38 -29.77
CA CYS A 34 -25.17 23.59 -28.79
C CYS A 34 -26.67 23.78 -29.04
N PRO A 35 -27.43 22.73 -29.44
CA PRO A 35 -28.88 22.79 -29.48
C PRO A 35 -29.42 22.84 -28.06
N THR A 36 -30.27 23.83 -27.77
CA THR A 36 -30.87 24.05 -26.44
C THR A 36 -31.89 22.94 -26.11
N TRP A 37 -31.40 21.80 -25.64
CA TRP A 37 -32.25 20.80 -24.99
C TRP A 37 -32.68 21.35 -23.62
N LEU A 38 -33.97 21.73 -23.53
CA LEU A 38 -34.65 22.07 -22.29
C LEU A 38 -34.28 21.05 -21.19
N PRO A 39 -33.77 21.49 -20.01
CA PRO A 39 -33.47 20.58 -18.92
C PRO A 39 -34.74 19.83 -18.50
N LYS A 40 -34.79 18.53 -18.82
CA LYS A 40 -35.78 17.63 -18.23
C LYS A 40 -35.67 17.79 -16.71
N VAL A 41 -36.82 18.11 -16.10
CA VAL A 41 -37.05 18.32 -14.65
C VAL A 41 -35.98 17.65 -13.81
N LEU A 42 -35.29 18.45 -12.97
CA LEU A 42 -34.35 17.97 -11.97
C LEU A 42 -34.91 16.73 -11.28
N GLN A 43 -34.37 15.57 -11.63
CA GLN A 43 -34.60 14.36 -10.85
C GLN A 43 -33.96 14.64 -9.50
N THR A 44 -34.79 14.98 -8.51
CA THR A 44 -34.39 15.00 -7.11
C THR A 44 -33.80 13.64 -6.81
N THR A 45 -32.48 13.58 -6.71
CA THR A 45 -31.74 12.36 -6.37
C THR A 45 -32.27 11.93 -5.02
N LYS A 46 -33.10 10.88 -5.01
CA LYS A 46 -33.71 10.34 -3.79
C LYS A 46 -32.59 9.76 -2.92
N LEU A 47 -32.01 10.62 -2.08
CA LEU A 47 -31.04 10.27 -1.05
C LEU A 47 -31.58 9.06 -0.28
N SER A 48 -30.74 8.06 -0.01
CA SER A 48 -31.18 6.90 0.77
C SER A 48 -31.67 7.34 2.16
N PRO A 49 -32.55 6.58 2.84
CA PRO A 49 -32.98 6.93 4.19
C PRO A 49 -31.80 7.12 5.15
N LEU A 50 -30.73 6.34 4.98
CA LEU A 50 -29.49 6.41 5.75
C LEU A 50 -28.72 7.72 5.51
N GLU A 51 -28.66 8.22 4.27
CA GLU A 51 -28.06 9.52 3.91
C GLU A 51 -28.82 10.73 4.51
N ARG A 52 -30.12 10.58 4.80
CA ARG A 52 -30.95 11.65 5.38
C ARG A 52 -30.85 11.74 6.90
N LEU A 53 -30.24 10.76 7.55
CA LEU A 53 -30.04 10.82 9.01
C LEU A 53 -29.04 11.93 9.36
N PRO A 54 -29.19 12.60 10.52
CA PRO A 54 -28.19 13.53 11.02
C PRO A 54 -26.80 12.89 11.12
N ASN A 55 -25.75 13.67 10.85
CA ASN A 55 -24.37 13.16 10.81
C ASN A 55 -23.93 12.46 12.10
N ASP A 56 -24.43 12.88 13.27
CA ASP A 56 -24.16 12.23 14.56
C ASP A 56 -24.79 10.84 14.66
N VAL A 57 -26.02 10.68 14.16
CA VAL A 57 -26.70 9.38 14.10
C VAL A 57 -26.01 8.46 13.09
N GLN A 58 -25.62 8.98 11.92
CA GLN A 58 -24.81 8.21 10.97
C GLN A 58 -23.48 7.75 11.61
N ARG A 59 -22.75 8.65 12.29
CA ARG A 59 -21.51 8.31 13.00
C ARG A 59 -21.72 7.24 14.07
N LEU A 60 -22.80 7.31 14.84
CA LEU A 60 -23.16 6.31 15.87
C LEU A 60 -23.49 4.95 15.26
N ILE A 61 -24.20 4.90 14.13
CA ILE A 61 -24.46 3.65 13.41
C ILE A 61 -23.12 3.08 12.90
N PHE A 62 -22.30 3.91 12.25
CA PHE A 62 -21.05 3.47 11.62
C PHE A 62 -19.96 3.09 12.64
N SER A 63 -19.98 3.63 13.86
CA SER A 63 -19.05 3.20 14.93
C SER A 63 -19.33 1.80 15.47
N ASN A 64 -20.48 1.20 15.14
CA ASN A 64 -20.83 -0.18 15.48
C ASN A 64 -20.57 -1.16 14.31
N LEU A 65 -20.04 -0.69 13.18
CA LEU A 65 -19.72 -1.53 12.03
C LEU A 65 -18.25 -1.98 12.08
N ASP A 66 -18.02 -3.26 11.77
CA ASP A 66 -16.67 -3.79 11.61
C ASP A 66 -15.97 -3.21 10.38
N TYR A 67 -14.65 -3.38 10.32
CA TYR A 67 -13.83 -2.85 9.21
C TYR A 67 -14.28 -3.36 7.84
N GLN A 68 -14.76 -4.60 7.73
CA GLN A 68 -15.24 -5.15 6.46
C GLN A 68 -16.58 -4.51 6.04
N SER A 69 -17.53 -4.37 6.96
CA SER A 69 -18.81 -3.68 6.68
C SER A 69 -18.60 -2.22 6.31
N LEU A 70 -17.65 -1.52 6.95
CA LEU A 70 -17.28 -0.15 6.59
C LEU A 70 -16.70 -0.06 5.17
N ILE A 71 -15.85 -1.00 4.77
CA ILE A 71 -15.35 -1.08 3.38
C ILE A 71 -16.53 -1.25 2.41
N PHE A 72 -17.41 -2.23 2.64
CA PHE A 72 -18.56 -2.43 1.75
C PHE A 72 -19.48 -1.22 1.71
N LEU A 73 -19.77 -0.58 2.85
CA LEU A 73 -20.58 0.64 2.92
C LEU A 73 -19.99 1.78 2.07
N SER A 74 -18.67 2.01 2.16
CA SER A 74 -17.97 3.01 1.32
C SER A 74 -18.06 2.73 -0.18
N MET A 75 -18.39 1.50 -0.59
CA MET A 75 -18.55 1.10 -1.99
C MET A 75 -20.01 1.14 -2.48
N VAL A 76 -21.00 1.36 -1.59
CA VAL A 76 -22.43 1.34 -1.96
C VAL A 76 -22.80 2.51 -2.89
N ASN A 77 -22.37 3.74 -2.57
CA ASN A 77 -22.71 4.92 -3.37
C ASN A 77 -21.70 6.08 -3.22
N ARG A 78 -21.89 7.14 -4.02
CA ARG A 78 -21.01 8.32 -4.05
C ARG A 78 -21.00 9.14 -2.76
N HIS A 79 -22.05 9.06 -1.93
CA HIS A 79 -22.08 9.74 -0.63
C HIS A 79 -21.20 8.97 0.35
N PHE A 80 -21.45 7.68 0.58
CA PHE A 80 -20.67 6.88 1.53
C PHE A 80 -19.20 6.72 1.11
N HIS A 81 -18.87 6.69 -0.18
CA HIS A 81 -17.48 6.77 -0.65
C HIS A 81 -16.75 8.06 -0.20
N ARG A 82 -17.48 9.13 0.10
CA ARG A 82 -16.91 10.42 0.54
C ARG A 82 -16.96 10.60 2.06
N THR A 83 -17.98 10.04 2.73
CA THR A 83 -18.22 10.25 4.17
C THR A 83 -17.73 9.12 5.06
N VAL A 84 -17.62 7.88 4.55
CA VAL A 84 -17.11 6.72 5.29
C VAL A 84 -15.63 6.54 4.98
N ASP A 85 -14.79 6.65 6.01
CA ASP A 85 -13.36 6.31 5.95
C ASP A 85 -13.10 5.07 6.82
N PRO A 86 -13.12 3.84 6.25
CA PRO A 86 -12.90 2.62 7.01
C PRO A 86 -11.56 2.59 7.76
N GLN A 87 -10.53 3.27 7.24
CA GLN A 87 -9.20 3.32 7.84
C GLN A 87 -9.14 4.23 9.07
N ARG A 88 -9.99 5.25 9.15
CA ARG A 88 -10.11 6.10 10.35
C ARG A 88 -11.16 5.61 11.34
N MET A 89 -12.21 4.95 10.86
CA MET A 89 -13.38 4.59 11.69
C MET A 89 -13.26 3.24 12.40
N ALA A 90 -12.68 2.21 11.75
CA ALA A 90 -12.60 0.88 12.38
C ALA A 90 -11.50 0.80 13.44
N THR A 91 -11.64 -0.12 14.40
CA THR A 91 -10.60 -0.35 15.42
C THR A 91 -9.34 -0.96 14.80
N LEU A 92 -8.21 -0.89 15.52
CA LEU A 92 -7.01 -1.62 15.09
C LEU A 92 -7.26 -3.13 15.03
N ARG A 93 -8.04 -3.68 15.97
CA ARG A 93 -8.33 -5.11 16.07
C ARG A 93 -9.03 -5.62 14.80
N ASP A 94 -10.12 -4.98 14.37
CA ASP A 94 -10.89 -5.39 13.18
C ASP A 94 -10.04 -5.32 11.91
N LYS A 95 -9.16 -4.32 11.83
CA LYS A 95 -8.20 -4.15 10.73
C LYS A 95 -7.15 -5.27 10.71
N PHE A 96 -6.62 -5.67 11.87
CA PHE A 96 -5.71 -6.81 12.00
C PHE A 96 -6.43 -8.11 11.62
N GLU A 97 -7.63 -8.37 12.15
CA GLU A 97 -8.40 -9.58 11.89
C GLU A 97 -8.76 -9.71 10.40
N LEU A 98 -9.22 -8.63 9.74
CA LEU A 98 -9.51 -8.66 8.31
C LEU A 98 -8.25 -8.84 7.46
N VAL A 99 -7.13 -8.18 7.74
CA VAL A 99 -5.94 -8.31 6.88
C VAL A 99 -5.30 -9.70 6.98
N MET A 100 -5.31 -10.30 8.18
CA MET A 100 -4.89 -11.69 8.41
C MET A 100 -5.77 -12.68 7.64
N ARG A 101 -7.10 -12.54 7.79
CA ARG A 101 -8.10 -13.37 7.10
C ARG A 101 -8.03 -13.20 5.59
N ALA A 102 -7.84 -11.98 5.08
CA ALA A 102 -7.66 -11.74 3.66
C ALA A 102 -6.41 -12.43 3.11
N ALA A 103 -5.25 -12.30 3.78
CA ALA A 103 -4.02 -12.94 3.32
C ALA A 103 -4.11 -14.48 3.35
N LYS A 104 -4.80 -15.05 4.34
CA LYS A 104 -4.94 -16.49 4.53
C LYS A 104 -6.01 -17.12 3.66
N ASP A 105 -7.23 -16.56 3.64
CA ASP A 105 -8.42 -17.26 3.18
C ASP A 105 -8.90 -16.81 1.78
N PHE A 106 -8.35 -15.72 1.21
CA PHE A 106 -8.81 -15.18 -0.08
C PHE A 106 -7.96 -15.73 -1.25
N PRO A 107 -8.53 -16.51 -2.21
CA PRO A 107 -7.75 -17.20 -3.24
C PRO A 107 -6.94 -16.30 -4.18
N GLN A 108 -7.36 -15.05 -4.38
CA GLN A 108 -6.62 -14.06 -5.17
C GLN A 108 -5.29 -13.59 -4.51
N HIS A 109 -5.00 -14.03 -3.29
CA HIS A 109 -3.77 -13.72 -2.57
C HIS A 109 -2.83 -14.93 -2.44
N TRP A 110 -3.30 -16.13 -2.78
CA TRP A 110 -2.49 -17.33 -2.76
C TRP A 110 -1.45 -17.36 -3.89
N ALA A 111 -0.29 -17.94 -3.57
CA ALA A 111 0.69 -18.34 -4.56
C ALA A 111 0.06 -19.30 -5.58
N SER A 112 0.60 -19.33 -6.79
CA SER A 112 0.31 -20.38 -7.77
C SER A 112 1.61 -20.95 -8.28
N GLU A 113 1.70 -22.28 -8.28
CA GLU A 113 2.85 -23.05 -8.76
C GLU A 113 2.59 -23.68 -10.14
N LYS A 114 1.45 -23.33 -10.77
CA LYS A 114 1.13 -23.81 -12.13
C LYS A 114 2.22 -23.35 -13.09
N LYS A 115 2.80 -24.25 -13.87
CA LYS A 115 3.98 -24.00 -14.74
C LYS A 115 3.88 -22.77 -15.68
N LYS A 116 2.68 -22.31 -16.02
CA LYS A 116 2.45 -21.10 -16.85
C LYS A 116 2.23 -19.82 -16.04
N ASP A 117 1.84 -19.94 -14.77
CA ASP A 117 1.41 -18.86 -13.88
C ASP A 117 2.12 -18.99 -12.52
N GLN A 118 3.45 -19.17 -12.53
CA GLN A 118 4.23 -19.20 -11.30
C GLN A 118 4.26 -17.79 -10.71
N ARG A 119 3.43 -17.55 -9.69
CA ARG A 119 3.32 -16.25 -9.01
C ARG A 119 3.52 -16.45 -7.50
N PRO A 120 4.35 -15.62 -6.86
CA PRO A 120 4.43 -15.61 -5.41
C PRO A 120 3.10 -15.13 -4.80
N GLY A 121 2.78 -15.60 -3.60
CA GLY A 121 1.61 -15.15 -2.86
C GLY A 121 1.72 -13.66 -2.50
N ASN A 122 0.57 -13.00 -2.37
CA ASN A 122 0.52 -11.64 -1.85
C ASN A 122 0.78 -11.64 -0.33
N LEU A 123 1.14 -10.47 0.19
CA LEU A 123 1.67 -10.29 1.53
C LEU A 123 0.87 -9.19 2.25
N GLU A 124 0.54 -9.40 3.51
CA GLU A 124 -0.12 -8.41 4.36
C GLU A 124 0.83 -7.28 4.79
N CYS A 125 0.31 -6.04 4.76
CA CYS A 125 0.94 -4.87 5.38
C CYS A 125 0.12 -4.46 6.60
N TYR A 126 0.71 -4.55 7.79
CA TYR A 126 0.06 -4.22 9.05
C TYR A 126 0.06 -2.73 9.38
N TRP A 127 0.70 -1.88 8.55
CA TRP A 127 0.70 -0.43 8.73
C TRP A 127 -0.49 0.25 8.02
N CYS A 128 -0.86 -0.22 6.82
CA CYS A 128 -2.05 0.26 6.09
C CYS A 128 -3.17 -0.78 5.99
N PHE A 129 -3.05 -1.94 6.64
CA PHE A 129 -4.07 -2.98 6.71
C PHE A 129 -4.60 -3.40 5.32
N ARG A 130 -3.68 -3.67 4.41
CA ARG A 130 -3.94 -4.11 3.04
C ARG A 130 -3.03 -5.27 2.67
N VAL A 131 -3.56 -6.22 1.92
CA VAL A 131 -2.77 -7.26 1.25
C VAL A 131 -2.27 -6.70 -0.09
N ARG A 132 -0.97 -6.85 -0.37
CA ARG A 132 -0.28 -6.27 -1.54
C ARG A 132 0.64 -7.29 -2.18
N SER A 133 0.98 -7.11 -3.46
CA SER A 133 1.89 -8.02 -4.15
C SER A 133 3.34 -7.84 -3.69
N PRO A 134 4.23 -8.86 -3.81
CA PRO A 134 5.57 -8.82 -3.22
C PRO A 134 6.50 -7.71 -3.71
N GLN A 135 6.24 -7.11 -4.88
CA GLN A 135 6.91 -5.90 -5.37
C GLN A 135 6.85 -4.73 -4.36
N HIS A 136 5.84 -4.72 -3.49
CA HIS A 136 5.62 -3.66 -2.51
C HIS A 136 6.37 -3.87 -1.19
N PHE A 137 7.17 -4.93 -1.04
CA PHE A 137 7.82 -5.30 0.22
C PHE A 137 9.32 -5.47 0.04
N ASP A 138 10.09 -4.98 1.00
CA ASP A 138 11.53 -5.18 1.08
C ASP A 138 11.86 -6.65 1.45
N VAL A 139 12.95 -7.16 0.90
CA VAL A 139 13.59 -8.40 1.35
C VAL A 139 14.22 -8.19 2.72
N LEU A 140 14.88 -7.05 2.92
CA LEU A 140 15.64 -6.67 4.12
C LEU A 140 14.87 -5.72 5.04
N GLN A 141 13.54 -5.91 5.12
CA GLN A 141 12.66 -5.09 5.95
C GLN A 141 13.11 -5.14 7.43
N ALA A 142 13.23 -3.97 8.06
CA ALA A 142 13.46 -3.87 9.50
C ALA A 142 12.41 -4.66 10.30
N ASN A 143 12.87 -5.40 11.31
CA ASN A 143 12.08 -6.21 12.23
C ASN A 143 11.86 -5.55 13.60
N THR A 144 12.55 -4.44 13.88
CA THR A 144 12.42 -3.61 15.08
C THR A 144 12.60 -2.13 14.73
N ALA A 145 12.16 -1.24 15.62
CA ALA A 145 12.45 0.19 15.56
C ALA A 145 12.31 0.85 16.94
N TYR A 146 13.01 1.96 17.16
CA TYR A 146 12.88 2.78 18.36
C TYR A 146 11.80 3.85 18.20
N PHE A 147 10.96 4.01 19.22
CA PHE A 147 9.95 5.05 19.29
C PHE A 147 10.10 5.85 20.58
N ASP A 148 10.05 7.18 20.46
CA ASP A 148 10.07 8.06 21.63
C ASP A 148 8.77 7.98 22.46
N PRO A 149 8.72 8.59 23.66
CA PRO A 149 7.50 8.60 24.47
C PRO A 149 6.28 9.26 23.80
N GLN A 150 6.47 10.02 22.71
CA GLN A 150 5.40 10.61 21.90
C GLN A 150 4.99 9.73 20.71
N GLY A 151 5.61 8.55 20.53
CA GLY A 151 5.33 7.60 19.46
C GLY A 151 5.94 7.96 18.11
N ARG A 152 6.95 8.85 18.08
CA ARG A 152 7.70 9.20 16.86
C ARG A 152 8.89 8.25 16.69
N LEU A 153 9.20 7.91 15.45
CA LEU A 153 10.35 7.07 15.11
C LEU A 153 11.67 7.80 15.40
N VAL A 154 12.59 7.11 16.08
CA VAL A 154 13.94 7.62 16.41
C VAL A 154 15.00 6.78 15.69
N SER A 155 16.12 7.40 15.31
CA SER A 155 17.29 6.67 14.81
C SER A 155 17.89 5.80 15.91
N GLU A 156 18.32 4.57 15.60
CA GLU A 156 19.01 3.70 16.56
C GLU A 156 20.27 4.34 17.16
N GLN A 157 20.92 5.24 16.42
CA GLN A 157 22.10 6.00 16.87
C GLN A 157 21.76 7.15 17.83
N GLU A 158 20.50 7.58 17.86
CA GLU A 158 19.98 8.71 18.65
C GLU A 158 19.07 8.23 19.80
N ALA A 159 18.83 6.93 19.90
CA ALA A 159 17.89 6.33 20.83
C ALA A 159 18.30 6.58 22.30
N GLY A 160 17.46 7.31 23.02
CA GLY A 160 17.64 7.61 24.44
C GLY A 160 17.11 6.50 25.36
N PRO A 161 17.43 6.56 26.67
CA PRO A 161 16.99 5.55 27.65
C PRO A 161 15.47 5.50 27.90
N GLN A 162 14.71 6.46 27.38
CA GLN A 162 13.24 6.48 27.44
C GLN A 162 12.59 5.94 26.16
N ASP A 163 13.37 5.69 25.12
CA ASP A 163 12.86 5.26 23.82
C ASP A 163 12.61 3.75 23.83
N ARG A 164 11.49 3.35 23.22
CA ARG A 164 11.02 1.96 23.26
C ARG A 164 11.38 1.24 21.99
N LEU A 165 12.17 0.18 22.10
CA LEU A 165 12.37 -0.78 21.02
C LEU A 165 11.09 -1.59 20.81
N VAL A 166 10.46 -1.45 19.65
CA VAL A 166 9.20 -2.11 19.28
C VAL A 166 9.44 -3.11 18.16
N PRO A 167 8.99 -4.37 18.28
CA PRO A 167 9.04 -5.33 17.18
C PRO A 167 8.04 -4.96 16.09
N LEU A 168 8.53 -4.87 14.85
CA LEU A 168 7.75 -4.52 13.67
C LEU A 168 7.21 -5.78 12.99
N ARG A 169 5.90 -5.75 12.69
CA ARG A 169 5.30 -6.69 11.74
C ARG A 169 5.58 -6.23 10.30
N ARG A 170 5.19 -7.05 9.31
CA ARG A 170 5.40 -6.74 7.89
C ARG A 170 4.73 -5.42 7.47
N PHE A 171 5.46 -4.56 6.76
CA PHE A 171 4.95 -3.31 6.19
C PHE A 171 5.40 -3.18 4.73
N CYS A 172 4.58 -2.54 3.91
CA CYS A 172 4.98 -2.23 2.53
C CYS A 172 5.92 -1.03 2.49
N ILE A 173 6.79 -0.98 1.49
CA ILE A 173 7.83 0.04 1.29
C ILE A 173 7.25 1.47 1.39
N GLY A 174 6.09 1.72 0.76
CA GLY A 174 5.42 3.02 0.83
C GLY A 174 4.96 3.42 2.24
N CYS A 175 4.59 2.46 3.10
CA CYS A 175 4.33 2.73 4.51
C CYS A 175 5.63 2.98 5.28
N GLY A 176 6.67 2.19 5.01
CA GLY A 176 7.98 2.37 5.64
C GLY A 176 8.57 3.75 5.36
N VAL A 177 8.56 4.19 4.09
CA VAL A 177 9.02 5.53 3.67
C VAL A 177 8.18 6.66 4.28
N LYS A 178 6.84 6.48 4.37
CA LYS A 178 5.96 7.46 5.02
C LYS A 178 6.23 7.57 6.52
N ALA A 179 6.46 6.44 7.19
CA ALA A 179 6.78 6.37 8.62
C ALA A 179 8.21 6.78 8.96
N GLY A 180 9.13 6.77 7.98
CA GLY A 180 10.57 7.01 8.17
C GLY A 180 11.41 5.75 8.39
N LEU A 181 10.79 4.55 8.39
CA LEU A 181 11.45 3.24 8.52
C LEU A 181 12.35 2.89 7.32
N HIS A 182 12.17 3.58 6.20
CA HIS A 182 13.14 3.64 5.11
C HIS A 182 13.61 5.08 4.99
N ALA A 183 14.91 5.29 5.15
CA ALA A 183 15.53 6.61 5.14
C ALA A 183 15.77 7.10 3.70
N PRO A 184 15.88 8.43 3.47
CA PRO A 184 16.47 8.95 2.25
C PRO A 184 17.82 8.28 1.92
N SER A 185 18.06 8.03 0.63
CA SER A 185 19.23 7.29 0.14
C SER A 185 19.30 5.81 0.54
N ASP A 186 18.27 5.23 1.14
CA ASP A 186 18.17 3.76 1.20
C ASP A 186 18.06 3.17 -0.20
N CYS A 187 18.74 2.03 -0.39
CA CYS A 187 18.55 1.13 -1.52
C CYS A 187 17.76 -0.08 -1.02
N ILE A 188 16.66 -0.39 -1.69
CA ILE A 188 15.70 -1.41 -1.29
C ILE A 188 15.65 -2.48 -2.37
N VAL A 189 15.66 -3.75 -1.99
CA VAL A 189 15.44 -4.86 -2.93
C VAL A 189 14.04 -5.40 -2.67
N THR A 190 13.14 -5.30 -3.64
CA THR A 190 11.80 -5.85 -3.48
C THR A 190 11.84 -7.38 -3.39
N ARG A 191 10.82 -8.01 -2.79
CA ARG A 191 10.70 -9.48 -2.74
C ARG A 191 10.55 -10.16 -4.12
N THR A 192 10.53 -9.39 -5.21
CA THR A 192 10.63 -9.88 -6.59
C THR A 192 11.95 -9.49 -7.27
N GLY A 193 12.97 -9.09 -6.51
CA GLY A 193 14.32 -8.78 -7.01
C GLY A 193 14.47 -7.43 -7.72
N GLN A 194 13.50 -6.52 -7.64
CA GLN A 194 13.64 -5.19 -8.24
C GLN A 194 14.44 -4.28 -7.30
N ASP A 195 15.51 -3.65 -7.81
CA ASP A 195 16.29 -2.65 -7.08
C ASP A 195 15.57 -1.28 -7.12
N LEU A 196 15.30 -0.71 -5.94
CA LEU A 196 14.69 0.61 -5.74
C LEU A 196 15.61 1.52 -4.91
N TRP A 197 15.32 2.83 -4.89
CA TRP A 197 15.91 3.76 -3.92
C TRP A 197 14.93 4.86 -3.47
N VAL A 198 15.21 5.47 -2.31
CA VAL A 198 14.38 6.51 -1.70
C VAL A 198 15.03 7.90 -1.92
N CYS A 199 14.35 8.84 -2.59
CA CYS A 199 14.86 10.22 -2.74
C CYS A 199 14.87 10.97 -1.41
N ARG A 200 15.62 12.07 -1.37
CA ARG A 200 15.52 13.09 -0.31
C ARG A 200 14.08 13.62 -0.13
N CYS A 201 13.26 13.66 -1.19
CA CYS A 201 11.82 13.99 -1.10
C CYS A 201 10.91 12.82 -0.70
N ARG A 202 11.45 11.68 -0.26
CA ARG A 202 10.71 10.46 0.11
C ARG A 202 9.85 9.85 -1.01
N ARG A 203 10.10 10.18 -2.28
CA ARG A 203 9.62 9.37 -3.42
C ARG A 203 10.51 8.14 -3.60
N VAL A 204 9.92 7.04 -4.08
CA VAL A 204 10.63 5.79 -4.35
C VAL A 204 10.79 5.62 -5.86
N TRP A 205 12.00 5.30 -6.29
CA TRP A 205 12.37 5.23 -7.71
C TRP A 205 13.03 3.90 -8.04
N GLN A 206 12.79 3.39 -9.24
CA GLN A 206 13.35 2.12 -9.71
C GLN A 206 14.72 2.32 -10.36
N LYS A 207 15.69 1.45 -10.02
CA LYS A 207 16.97 1.33 -10.72
C LYS A 207 16.85 0.31 -11.87
N PRO A 208 17.55 0.50 -13.01
CA PRO A 208 18.35 1.68 -13.37
C PRO A 208 17.52 2.85 -13.94
N ASN A 209 16.20 2.67 -14.11
CA ASN A 209 15.32 3.57 -14.87
C ASN A 209 15.31 5.03 -14.40
N CYS A 210 15.54 5.30 -13.12
CA CYS A 210 15.61 6.65 -12.58
C CYS A 210 16.79 6.73 -11.59
N LEU A 211 17.90 7.32 -12.03
CA LEU A 211 19.09 7.59 -11.20
C LEU A 211 19.19 9.04 -10.71
N GLN A 212 18.32 9.94 -11.20
CA GLN A 212 18.17 11.30 -10.70
C GLN A 212 16.68 11.60 -10.60
N CYS A 213 16.25 12.14 -9.46
CA CYS A 213 14.82 12.38 -9.22
C CYS A 213 14.33 13.64 -9.96
N PRO A 214 13.22 13.57 -10.73
CA PRO A 214 12.69 14.72 -11.45
C PRO A 214 12.18 15.86 -10.55
N ASP A 215 11.70 15.57 -9.33
CA ASP A 215 11.16 16.58 -8.42
C ASP A 215 12.20 17.13 -7.44
N CYS A 216 13.21 16.31 -7.13
CA CYS A 216 14.07 16.44 -5.96
C CYS A 216 15.55 16.62 -6.33
N SER A 217 15.87 16.58 -7.64
CA SER A 217 17.16 16.67 -8.35
C SER A 217 18.32 15.86 -7.77
N SER A 218 18.09 15.19 -6.65
CA SER A 218 19.04 14.37 -5.91
C SER A 218 19.30 13.11 -6.71
N SER A 219 20.56 12.70 -6.71
CA SER A 219 21.00 11.49 -7.38
C SER A 219 20.79 10.26 -6.50
N CYS A 220 20.50 9.16 -7.16
CA CYS A 220 20.56 7.82 -6.59
C CYS A 220 21.95 7.59 -5.98
N PRO A 221 22.05 7.08 -4.75
CA PRO A 221 23.34 6.63 -4.22
C PRO A 221 23.86 5.47 -5.08
N LEU A 222 25.05 5.68 -5.64
CA LEU A 222 25.73 4.72 -6.52
C LEU A 222 26.33 3.53 -5.74
N ARG A 223 26.39 3.61 -4.41
CA ARG A 223 26.78 2.47 -3.56
C ARG A 223 25.56 1.57 -3.30
N PRO A 224 25.57 0.30 -3.72
CA PRO A 224 24.69 -0.68 -3.10
C PRO A 224 25.08 -0.82 -1.61
N LYS A 225 24.10 -0.98 -0.71
CA LYS A 225 24.37 -1.67 0.58
C LYS A 225 24.99 -3.02 0.21
N LYS A 226 26.10 -3.41 0.86
CA LYS A 226 26.86 -4.63 0.53
C LYS A 226 25.88 -5.79 0.31
N ARG A 227 25.79 -6.28 -0.94
CA ARG A 227 25.13 -7.56 -1.21
C ARG A 227 25.97 -8.61 -0.49
N TRP A 228 25.42 -9.19 0.57
CA TRP A 228 25.96 -10.44 1.10
C TRP A 228 25.65 -11.51 0.05
N CYS A 229 26.64 -11.79 -0.80
CA CYS A 229 26.59 -12.94 -1.70
C CYS A 229 26.62 -14.19 -0.82
N GLY A 230 25.46 -14.81 -0.62
CA GLY A 230 25.32 -15.89 0.35
C GLY A 230 23.87 -16.30 0.56
N CYS A 231 23.24 -16.79 -0.50
CA CYS A 231 22.13 -17.77 -0.49
C CYS A 231 21.67 -18.05 -1.93
N ASP A 232 22.52 -18.72 -2.72
CA ASP A 232 22.00 -19.47 -3.86
C ASP A 232 21.12 -20.59 -3.31
N TYR A 233 19.81 -20.46 -3.48
CA TYR A 233 18.85 -21.47 -3.05
C TYR A 233 18.78 -22.61 -4.10
N SER A 234 19.95 -23.20 -4.40
CA SER A 234 20.15 -24.22 -5.42
C SER A 234 21.26 -25.19 -5.01
N SER A 235 20.86 -26.45 -4.79
CA SER A 235 21.71 -27.61 -4.45
C SER A 235 22.33 -27.62 -3.04
N ALA A 236 22.25 -28.79 -2.40
CA ALA A 236 22.77 -29.03 -1.06
C ALA A 236 24.08 -29.81 -1.12
N ARG A 237 25.11 -29.34 -0.41
CA ARG A 237 25.90 -30.10 0.59
C ARG A 237 26.94 -29.20 1.27
N PRO A 238 27.26 -29.44 2.56
CA PRO A 238 28.21 -28.61 3.28
C PRO A 238 29.64 -29.07 3.02
N GLN A 239 30.55 -28.13 2.75
CA GLN A 239 31.99 -28.34 2.95
C GLN A 239 32.58 -27.15 3.70
N HIS A 240 33.53 -27.46 4.59
CA HIS A 240 34.06 -26.55 5.60
C HIS A 240 34.86 -25.41 4.97
N CYS A 241 34.72 -24.20 5.52
CA CYS A 241 35.78 -23.19 5.48
C CYS A 241 36.34 -23.00 6.89
N VAL A 242 37.63 -23.26 7.03
CA VAL A 242 38.40 -23.11 8.27
C VAL A 242 38.70 -21.63 8.49
N LEU A 243 38.45 -21.14 9.70
CA LEU A 243 38.95 -19.85 10.17
C LEU A 243 40.45 -19.93 10.44
N LEU A 244 41.22 -19.02 9.85
CA LEU A 244 42.54 -18.62 10.36
C LEU A 244 42.59 -17.09 10.45
N HIS A 245 43.34 -16.61 11.44
CA HIS A 245 43.35 -15.24 11.96
C HIS A 245 43.97 -14.21 11.03
#